data_AF-A0A959JRJ3-F1
#
_entry.id   AF-A0A959JRJ3-F1
#
_cell.length_a   1.000
_cell.length_b   1.000
_cell.length_c   1.000
_cell.angle_alpha   90.00
_cell.angle_beta   90.00
_cell.angle_gamma   90.00
#
_symmetry.space_group_name_H-M   'P 1'
#
loop_
_entity.id
_entity.type
_entity.pdbx_description
1 polymer ?
#
loop_
_entity_poly.entity_id
_entity_poly.type
_entity_poly.pdbx_seq_one_letter_code
_entity_poly.pdbx_strand_id
1 'polypeptide(L)'
;MAFIDYYKILGVNKDASENEIKKAYRKLARKYHPDLNPDNKEAEKKFKEINEANEVLSNPENRKKYDKYGENWQHGEEYEKARRQYEQQSQQRTQQQYGGQGYSDQDY
;
A
#
# COMPACT_ATOMS: atom_id res chain seq x y z
N MET A 1 -7.70 -0.89 17.52
CA MET A 1 -6.68 -0.85 16.44
C MET A 1 -5.74 0.29 16.76
N ALA A 2 -4.43 0.03 16.68
CA ALA A 2 -3.42 0.94 17.18
C ALA A 2 -2.99 1.83 16.01
N PHE A 3 -3.48 3.07 16.01
CA PHE A 3 -3.11 4.09 15.04
C PHE A 3 -1.60 4.13 14.84
N ILE A 4 -1.15 3.68 13.66
CA ILE A 4 0.26 3.74 13.27
C ILE A 4 0.55 5.17 12.87
N ASP A 5 1.34 5.86 13.70
CA ASP A 5 1.75 7.24 13.51
C ASP A 5 3.08 7.29 12.74
N TYR A 6 3.02 7.60 11.45
CA TYR A 6 4.22 7.68 10.60
C TYR A 6 5.17 8.80 10.99
N TYR A 7 4.64 9.88 11.57
CA TYR A 7 5.46 10.95 12.10
C TYR A 7 6.31 10.43 13.26
N LYS A 8 5.73 9.60 14.14
CA LYS A 8 6.48 8.91 15.21
C LYS A 8 7.46 7.88 14.70
N ILE A 9 7.12 7.12 13.64
CA ILE A 9 8.04 6.13 13.04
C ILE A 9 9.30 6.82 12.51
N LEU A 10 9.14 7.93 11.79
CA LEU A 10 10.27 8.72 11.30
C LEU A 10 10.91 9.59 12.39
N GLY A 11 10.26 9.73 13.55
CA GLY A 11 10.71 10.61 14.64
C GLY A 11 10.69 12.08 14.26
N VAL A 12 9.73 12.49 13.43
CA VAL A 12 9.54 13.86 12.96
C VAL A 12 8.22 14.43 13.49
N ASN A 13 8.08 15.75 13.50
CA ASN A 13 6.83 16.39 13.86
C ASN A 13 5.81 16.33 12.71
N LYS A 14 4.51 16.43 13.04
CA LYS A 14 3.43 16.57 12.06
C LYS A 14 3.56 17.81 11.18
N ASP A 15 4.31 18.81 11.63
CA ASP A 15 4.61 20.05 10.90
C ASP A 15 5.92 19.97 10.12
N ALA A 16 6.58 18.80 10.11
CA ALA A 16 7.85 18.61 9.42
C ALA A 16 7.71 18.85 7.91
N SER A 17 8.73 19.52 7.39
CA SER A 17 8.90 19.74 5.95
C SER A 17 9.28 18.45 5.22
N GLU A 18 9.02 18.38 3.92
CA GLU A 18 9.43 17.23 3.09
C GLU A 18 10.94 16.95 3.18
N ASN A 19 11.75 17.99 3.32
CA ASN A 19 13.19 17.87 3.49
C ASN A 19 13.57 17.18 4.81
N GLU A 20 12.88 17.49 5.90
CA GLU A 20 13.09 16.85 7.20
C GLU A 20 12.65 15.37 7.17
N ILE A 21 11.51 15.09 6.55
CA ILE A 21 11.00 13.72 6.33
C ILE A 21 12.03 12.90 5.55
N LYS A 22 12.51 13.41 4.41
CA LYS A 22 13.55 12.75 3.59
C LYS A 22 14.87 12.58 4.33
N LYS A 23 15.23 13.50 5.22
CA LYS A 23 16.47 13.42 6.02
C LYS A 23 16.35 12.38 7.14
N ALA A 24 15.23 12.36 7.84
CA ALA A 24 14.93 11.37 8.87
C ALA A 24 14.86 9.96 8.28
N TYR A 25 14.14 9.79 7.17
CA TYR A 25 14.10 8.55 6.40
C TYR A 25 15.50 8.05 6.06
N ARG A 26 16.34 8.86 5.42
CA ARG A 26 17.72 8.47 5.05
C ARG A 26 18.56 8.03 6.24
N LYS A 27 18.40 8.69 7.40
CA LYS A 27 19.11 8.35 8.64
C LYS A 27 18.66 6.99 9.19
N LEU A 28 17.35 6.76 9.23
CA LEU A 28 16.75 5.54 9.77
C LEU A 28 16.91 4.35 8.83
N ALA A 29 16.75 4.57 7.52
CA ALA A 29 16.95 3.55 6.48
C ALA A 29 18.38 3.00 6.51
N ARG A 30 19.40 3.85 6.70
CA ARG A 30 20.79 3.39 6.92
C ARG A 30 20.94 2.63 8.24
N LYS A 31 20.30 3.09 9.31
CA LYS A 31 20.40 2.44 10.63
C LYS A 31 19.81 1.02 10.64
N TYR A 32 18.70 0.83 9.95
CA TYR A 32 17.96 -0.44 9.90
C TYR A 32 18.11 -1.16 8.55
N HIS A 33 19.09 -0.78 7.74
CA HIS A 33 19.29 -1.38 6.42
C HIS A 33 19.58 -2.88 6.55
N PRO A 34 19.00 -3.75 5.70
CA PRO A 34 19.24 -5.20 5.75
C PRO A 34 20.72 -5.56 5.55
N ASP A 35 21.44 -4.81 4.71
CA ASP A 35 22.89 -5.00 4.50
C ASP A 35 23.72 -4.79 5.78
N LEU A 36 23.28 -3.86 6.65
CA LEU A 36 23.94 -3.59 7.93
C LEU A 36 23.36 -4.43 9.08
N ASN A 37 22.22 -5.09 8.87
CA ASN A 37 21.49 -5.87 9.86
C ASN A 37 20.94 -7.18 9.27
N PRO A 38 21.80 -8.07 8.71
CA PRO A 38 21.35 -9.21 7.90
C PRO A 38 20.47 -10.24 8.64
N ASP A 39 20.52 -10.30 9.97
CA ASP A 39 19.78 -11.28 10.78
C ASP A 39 18.79 -10.65 11.77
N ASN A 40 18.53 -9.34 11.65
CA ASN A 40 17.70 -8.62 12.61
C ASN A 40 16.27 -8.44 12.08
N LYS A 41 15.37 -9.34 12.51
CA LYS A 41 13.93 -9.26 12.18
C LYS A 41 13.26 -7.97 12.67
N GLU A 42 13.71 -7.39 13.77
CA GLU A 42 13.21 -6.08 14.23
C GLU A 42 13.68 -4.95 13.31
N ALA A 43 14.92 -5.01 12.81
CA ALA A 43 15.41 -4.04 11.85
C ALA A 43 14.64 -4.14 10.53
N GLU A 44 14.36 -5.36 10.05
CA GLU A 44 13.54 -5.59 8.86
C GLU A 44 12.13 -5.01 9.04
N LYS A 45 11.47 -5.27 10.18
CA LYS A 45 10.15 -4.71 10.47
C LYS A 45 10.17 -3.19 10.50
N LYS A 46 11.11 -2.59 11.23
CA LYS A 46 11.28 -1.13 11.28
C LYS A 46 11.59 -0.55 9.91
N PHE A 47 12.42 -1.22 9.12
CA PHE A 47 12.77 -0.75 7.77
C PHE A 47 11.55 -0.69 6.86
N LYS A 48 10.65 -1.68 6.93
CA LYS A 48 9.36 -1.66 6.23
C LYS A 48 8.50 -0.48 6.68
N GLU A 49 8.32 -0.30 8.00
CA GLU A 49 7.57 0.82 8.57
C GLU A 49 8.15 2.19 8.15
N ILE A 50 9.48 2.33 8.10
CA ILE A 50 10.19 3.56 7.70
C ILE A 50 10.01 3.86 6.21
N ASN A 51 10.08 2.84 5.35
CA ASN A 51 9.87 2.99 3.91
C ASN A 51 8.47 3.51 3.62
N GLU A 52 7.50 2.87 4.24
CA GLU A 52 6.10 3.19 4.08
C GLU A 52 5.77 4.60 4.60
N ALA A 53 6.26 4.94 5.80
CA ALA A 53 6.12 6.30 6.33
C ALA A 53 6.65 7.37 5.36
N ASN A 54 7.76 7.08 4.69
CA ASN A 54 8.33 7.99 3.70
C ASN A 54 7.49 8.08 2.42
N GLU A 55 6.93 6.98 1.89
CA GLU A 55 6.04 7.04 0.71
C GLU A 55 4.77 7.87 0.96
N VAL A 56 4.24 7.82 2.18
CA VAL A 56 3.08 8.64 2.58
C VAL A 56 3.45 10.09 2.75
N LEU A 57 4.42 10.34 3.63
CA LEU A 57 4.68 11.69 4.12
C LEU A 57 5.48 12.53 3.13
N SER A 58 6.23 11.88 2.22
CA SER A 58 6.98 12.59 1.17
C SER A 58 6.12 13.11 0.03
N ASN A 59 4.92 12.54 -0.19
CA ASN A 59 4.00 13.02 -1.22
C ASN A 59 2.87 13.84 -0.55
N PRO A 60 2.70 15.12 -0.89
CA PRO A 60 1.66 15.96 -0.30
C PRO A 60 0.24 15.44 -0.53
N GLU A 61 -0.03 14.71 -1.61
CA GLU A 61 -1.35 14.10 -1.84
C GLU A 61 -1.59 12.89 -0.94
N ASN A 62 -0.58 12.03 -0.77
CA ASN A 62 -0.66 10.86 0.11
C ASN A 62 -0.73 11.29 1.57
N ARG A 63 0.03 12.32 1.96
CA ARG A 63 -0.03 12.93 3.28
C ARG A 63 -1.43 13.46 3.60
N LYS A 64 -2.06 14.18 2.66
CA LYS A 64 -3.46 14.63 2.82
C LYS A 64 -4.43 13.47 2.98
N LYS A 65 -4.25 12.38 2.23
CA LYS A 65 -5.08 11.17 2.36
C LYS A 65 -4.84 10.50 3.71
N TYR A 66 -3.60 10.36 4.14
CA TYR A 66 -3.25 9.79 5.44
C TYR A 66 -3.79 10.62 6.60
N ASP A 67 -3.66 11.94 6.55
CA ASP A 67 -4.24 12.83 7.57
C ASP A 67 -5.79 12.74 7.61
N LYS A 68 -6.42 12.39 6.47
CA LYS A 68 -7.88 12.23 6.34
C LYS A 68 -8.41 10.83 6.70
N TYR A 69 -7.68 9.77 6.35
CA TYR A 69 -8.13 8.37 6.44
C TYR A 69 -7.40 7.57 7.54
N GLY A 70 -6.30 8.09 8.09
CA GLY A 70 -5.54 7.51 9.18
C GLY A 70 -4.98 6.12 8.87
N GLU A 71 -5.18 5.18 9.80
CA GLU A 71 -4.63 3.81 9.80
C GLU A 71 -5.01 2.97 8.56
N ASN A 72 -6.11 3.31 7.87
CA ASN A 72 -6.62 2.54 6.73
C ASN A 72 -6.03 2.93 5.36
N TRP A 73 -5.12 3.91 5.29
CA TRP A 73 -4.55 4.33 3.99
C TRP A 73 -3.69 3.21 3.35
N GLN A 74 -3.10 2.34 4.18
CA GLN A 74 -2.08 1.34 3.81
C GLN A 74 -2.66 0.12 3.09
N HIS A 75 -3.92 -0.22 3.38
CA HIS A 75 -4.64 -1.25 2.63
C HIS A 75 -5.15 -0.73 1.28
N GLY A 76 -4.92 0.54 0.91
CA GLY A 76 -5.43 1.12 -0.34
C GLY A 76 -4.99 0.36 -1.59
N GLU A 77 -3.70 0.02 -1.72
CA GLU A 77 -3.16 -0.65 -2.92
C GLU A 77 -3.46 -2.16 -2.96
N GLU A 78 -3.48 -2.84 -1.81
CA GLU A 78 -3.82 -4.27 -1.74
C GLU A 78 -5.34 -4.47 -1.88
N TYR A 79 -6.16 -3.54 -1.39
CA TYR A 79 -7.59 -3.47 -1.65
C TYR A 79 -7.89 -3.10 -3.11
N GLU A 80 -7.11 -2.22 -3.74
CA GLU A 80 -7.22 -1.94 -5.18
C GLU A 80 -6.79 -3.12 -6.05
N LYS A 81 -5.67 -3.79 -5.74
CA LYS A 81 -5.25 -5.01 -6.45
C LYS A 81 -6.26 -6.15 -6.26
N ALA A 82 -6.72 -6.40 -5.04
CA ALA A 82 -7.73 -7.40 -4.75
C ALA A 82 -9.07 -7.07 -5.45
N ARG A 83 -9.50 -5.80 -5.45
CA ARG A 83 -10.70 -5.34 -6.17
C ARG A 83 -10.56 -5.47 -7.68
N ARG A 84 -9.41 -5.09 -8.26
CA ARG A 84 -9.16 -5.26 -9.71
C ARG A 84 -9.19 -6.72 -10.13
N GLN A 85 -8.60 -7.62 -9.32
CA GLN A 85 -8.65 -9.05 -9.57
C GLN A 85 -10.08 -9.59 -9.48
N TYR A 86 -10.87 -9.14 -8.49
CA TYR A 86 -12.27 -9.54 -8.34
C TYR A 86 -13.16 -9.03 -9.50
N GLU A 87 -12.98 -7.77 -9.94
CA GLU A 87 -13.70 -7.20 -11.10
C GLU A 87 -13.35 -7.91 -12.42
N GLN A 88 -12.07 -8.24 -12.66
CA GLN A 88 -11.66 -8.99 -13.85
C GLN A 88 -12.23 -10.41 -13.87
N GLN A 89 -12.27 -11.07 -12.71
CA GLN A 89 -12.82 -12.42 -12.59
C GLN A 89 -14.35 -12.44 -12.76
N SER A 90 -15.05 -11.39 -12.33
CA SER A 90 -16.50 -11.23 -12.56
C SER A 90 -16.84 -10.97 -14.03
N GLN A 91 -16.04 -10.18 -14.76
CA GLN A 91 -16.29 -9.90 -16.18
C GLN A 91 -16.11 -11.13 -17.08
N GLN A 92 -15.13 -12.01 -16.78
CA GLN A 92 -14.93 -13.26 -17.53
C GLN A 92 -16.07 -14.28 -17.31
N ARG A 93 -16.66 -14.32 -16.10
CA ARG A 93 -17.77 -15.23 -15.79
C ARG A 93 -19.07 -14.85 -16.50
N THR A 94 -19.35 -13.55 -16.64
CA THR A 94 -20.54 -13.07 -17.35
C THR A 94 -20.48 -13.31 -18.85
N GLN A 95 -19.29 -13.27 -19.46
CA GLN A 95 -19.14 -13.49 -20.91
C GLN A 95 -19.28 -14.97 -21.31
N GLN A 96 -18.89 -15.92 -20.44
CA GLN A 96 -19.09 -17.35 -20.68
C GLN A 96 -20.55 -17.80 -20.50
N GLN A 97 -21.34 -17.11 -19.68
CA GLN A 97 -22.77 -17.42 -19.49
C GLN A 97 -23.64 -16.93 -20.65
N TYR A 98 -23.18 -15.94 -21.44
CA TYR A 98 -23.92 -15.34 -22.56
C TYR A 98 -23.43 -15.79 -23.95
N GLY A 99 -22.46 -16.71 -24.02
CA GLY A 99 -21.91 -17.25 -25.28
C GLY A 99 -22.28 -18.71 -25.59
N GLY A 100 -23.15 -19.33 -24.79
CA GLY A 100 -23.38 -20.78 -24.78
C GLY A 100 -24.76 -21.27 -25.24
N GLN A 101 -25.50 -20.50 -26.03
CA GLN A 101 -26.71 -21.01 -26.73
C GLN A 101 -26.53 -20.88 -28.24
N GLY A 102 -25.64 -21.72 -28.77
CA GLY A 102 -25.64 -22.07 -30.18
C GLY A 102 -26.88 -22.90 -30.48
N TYR A 103 -27.78 -22.33 -31.28
CA TYR A 103 -28.94 -22.96 -31.86
C TYR A 103 -28.62 -24.36 -32.42
N SER A 104 -29.30 -25.39 -31.92
CA SER A 104 -29.51 -26.65 -32.64
C SER A 104 -30.96 -27.06 -32.44
N ASP A 105 -31.83 -26.67 -33.37
CA ASP A 105 -32.98 -27.48 -33.79
C ASP A 105 -33.68 -26.77 -34.95
N GLN A 106 -33.67 -27.39 -36.13
CA GLN A 106 -34.71 -27.24 -37.14
C GLN A 106 -34.63 -28.43 -38.09
N ASP A 107 -34.99 -29.60 -37.55
CA ASP A 107 -35.67 -30.63 -38.32
C ASP A 107 -37.13 -30.17 -38.52
N TYR A 108 -37.52 -29.88 -39.77
CA TYR A 108 -38.81 -30.24 -40.40
C TYR A 108 -38.91 -29.73 -41.84
#